data_AF-A0AAX2IRK3-F1
#
_entry.id   AF-A0AAX2IRK3-F1
#
_cell.length_a   1.000
_cell.length_b   1.000
_cell.length_c   1.000
_cell.angle_alpha   90.00
_cell.angle_beta   90.00
_cell.angle_gamma   90.00
#
_symmetry.space_group_name_H-M   'P 1'
#
loop_
_entity.id
_entity.type
_entity.pdbx_description
1 polymer ?
#
loop_
_entity_poly.entity_id
_entity_poly.type
_entity_poly.pdbx_seq_one_letter_code
_entity_poly.pdbx_strand_id
1 'polypeptide(L)' 'MNNLKEIQENRKVFFLLKEEQLVQQLIIKSLLKEHYMIEELAQIIGSQVATILSVQKGKSKLEQHTLNNLIHLFYQVNN' A
#
# COMPACT_ATOMS: atom_id res chain seq x y z
N MET A 1 16.77 8.47 31.58
CA MET A 1 17.48 8.44 30.28
C MET A 1 16.77 7.63 29.19
N ASN A 2 15.60 7.01 29.43
CA ASN A 2 14.92 6.13 28.45
C ASN A 2 14.02 6.84 27.42
N ASN A 3 13.40 7.98 27.75
CA ASN A 3 12.41 8.63 26.86
C ASN A 3 12.97 9.09 25.49
N LEU A 4 14.24 9.53 25.43
CA LEU A 4 14.81 10.07 24.19
C LEU A 4 15.04 9.01 23.12
N LYS A 5 15.46 7.79 23.54
CA LYS A 5 15.66 6.65 22.64
C LYS A 5 14.31 6.13 22.12
N GLU A 6 13.33 6.03 23.01
CA GLU A 6 11.96 5.58 22.68
C GLU A 6 11.26 6.56 21.72
N ILE A 7 11.42 7.87 21.90
CA ILE A 7 10.92 8.90 20.96
C ILE A 7 11.58 8.76 19.58
N GLN A 8 12.90 8.52 19.53
CA GLN A 8 13.62 8.34 18.26
C GLN A 8 13.19 7.07 17.53
N GLU A 9 13.00 5.97 18.25
CA GLU A 9 12.50 4.70 17.70
C GLU A 9 11.08 4.87 17.16
N ASN A 10 10.19 5.51 17.92
CA ASN A 10 8.82 5.79 17.47
C ASN A 10 8.76 6.71 16.24
N ARG A 11 9.66 7.70 16.13
CA ARG A 11 9.77 8.52 14.91
C ARG A 11 10.19 7.68 13.71
N LYS A 12 11.17 6.80 13.85
CA LYS A 12 11.59 5.90 12.76
C LYS A 12 10.45 4.98 12.32
N VAL A 13 9.73 4.39 13.27
CA VAL A 13 8.54 3.56 12.98
C VAL A 13 7.47 4.37 12.25
N PHE A 14 7.19 5.59 12.69
CA PHE A 14 6.24 6.48 12.01
C PHE A 14 6.64 6.79 10.56
N PHE A 15 7.92 7.09 10.31
CA PHE A 15 8.42 7.34 8.95
C PHE A 15 8.36 6.09 8.07
N LEU A 16 8.77 4.93 8.58
CA LEU A 16 8.65 3.65 7.87
C LEU A 16 7.19 3.33 7.52
N LEU A 17 6.27 3.58 8.46
CA LEU A 17 4.85 3.38 8.21
C LEU A 17 4.32 4.33 7.13
N LYS A 18 4.76 5.59 7.12
CA LYS A 18 4.42 6.58 6.08
C LYS A 18 4.95 6.17 4.71
N GLU A 19 6.20 5.71 4.63
CA GLU A 19 6.83 5.25 3.40
C GLU A 19 6.11 4.05 2.79
N GLU A 20 5.80 3.04 3.61
CA GLU A 20 5.07 1.86 3.16
C GLU A 20 3.68 2.24 2.59
N GLN A 21 2.96 3.16 3.24
CA GLN A 21 1.67 3.63 2.75
C GLN A 21 1.79 4.38 1.41
N LEU A 22 2.87 5.14 1.22
CA LEU A 22 3.13 5.87 -0.01
C LEU A 22 3.47 4.91 -1.17
N VAL A 23 4.25 3.86 -0.89
CA VAL A 23 4.56 2.82 -1.88
C VAL A 23 3.28 2.11 -2.35
N GLN A 24 2.41 1.71 -1.42
CA GLN A 24 1.13 1.08 -1.77
C GLN A 24 0.26 2.00 -2.65
N GLN A 25 0.20 3.29 -2.32
CA GLN A 25 -0.51 4.29 -3.12
C GLN A 25 0.03 4.39 -4.55
N LEU A 26 1.35 4.41 -4.71
CA LEU A 26 2.00 4.53 -6.00
C LEU A 26 1.70 3.31 -6.88
N ILE A 27 1.81 2.11 -6.32
CA ILE A 27 1.53 0.87 -7.05
C ILE A 27 0.06 0.85 -7.52
N ILE A 28 -0.90 1.13 -6.63
CA ILE A 28 -2.32 1.17 -7.00
C ILE A 28 -2.57 2.21 -8.09
N LYS A 29 -2.03 3.42 -7.97
CA LYS A 29 -2.19 4.46 -8.99
C LYS A 29 -1.59 4.04 -10.34
N SER A 30 -0.44 3.35 -10.34
CA SER A 30 0.19 2.85 -11.57
C SER A 30 -0.69 1.81 -12.26
N LEU A 31 -1.20 0.83 -11.51
CA LEU A 31 -2.05 -0.24 -12.03
C LEU A 31 -3.39 0.29 -12.57
N LEU A 32 -4.02 1.22 -11.85
CA LEU A 32 -5.29 1.83 -12.28
C LEU A 32 -5.15 2.77 -13.48
N LYS A 33 -3.97 3.40 -13.64
CA LYS A 33 -3.75 4.34 -14.75
C LYS A 33 -3.60 3.61 -16.08
N GLU A 34 -2.97 2.44 -16.06
CA GLU A 34 -2.44 1.85 -17.29
C GLU A 34 -3.02 0.47 -17.62
N HIS A 35 -3.56 -0.28 -16.64
CA HIS A 35 -3.81 -1.71 -16.84
C HIS A 35 -5.17 -2.22 -16.35
N TYR A 36 -5.79 -1.62 -15.33
CA TYR A 36 -6.98 -2.19 -14.69
C TYR A 36 -8.03 -1.15 -14.31
N MET A 37 -9.30 -1.55 -14.39
CA MET A 37 -10.38 -0.88 -13.65
C MET A 37 -10.29 -1.22 -12.15
N ILE A 38 -10.89 -0.39 -11.29
CA ILE A 38 -10.74 -0.56 -9.84
C ILE A 38 -11.43 -1.83 -9.32
N GLU A 39 -12.53 -2.23 -9.94
CA GLU A 39 -13.26 -3.46 -9.64
C GLU A 39 -12.42 -4.69 -10.00
N GLU A 40 -11.76 -4.67 -11.16
CA GLU A 40 -10.88 -5.76 -11.61
C GLU A 40 -9.67 -5.90 -10.67
N LEU A 41 -9.04 -4.77 -10.33
CA LEU A 41 -7.93 -4.76 -9.38
C LEU A 41 -8.35 -5.33 -8.02
N ALA A 42 -9.53 -4.94 -7.52
CA ALA A 42 -10.10 -5.44 -6.27
C ALA A 42 -10.27 -6.95 -6.29
N GLN A 43 -10.82 -7.49 -7.38
CA GLN A 43 -11.02 -8.92 -7.54
C GLN A 43 -9.69 -9.68 -7.60
N ILE A 44 -8.71 -9.21 -8.38
CA ILE A 44 -7.42 -9.89 -8.58
C ILE A 44 -6.63 -9.97 -7.28
N ILE A 45 -6.53 -8.87 -6.53
CA ILE A 45 -5.72 -8.86 -5.30
C ILE A 45 -6.47 -9.40 -4.08
N GLY A 46 -7.76 -9.73 -4.22
CA GLY A 46 -8.61 -10.25 -3.16
C GLY A 46 -8.99 -9.20 -2.12
N SER A 47 -9.39 -8.01 -2.56
CA SER A 47 -9.78 -6.89 -1.69
C SER A 47 -11.12 -6.28 -2.07
N GLN A 48 -11.62 -5.39 -1.23
CA GLN A 48 -12.81 -4.59 -1.52
C GLN A 48 -12.42 -3.29 -2.24
N VAL A 49 -13.25 -2.84 -3.18
CA VAL A 49 -13.06 -1.56 -3.89
C VAL A 49 -12.90 -0.38 -2.91
N ALA A 50 -13.72 -0.36 -1.85
CA ALA A 50 -13.64 0.67 -0.82
C ALA A 50 -12.27 0.72 -0.13
N THR A 51 -11.68 -0.45 0.15
CA THR A 51 -10.34 -0.58 0.73
C THR A 51 -9.29 -0.02 -0.21
N ILE A 52 -9.33 -0.40 -1.50
CA ILE A 52 -8.39 0.11 -2.51
C ILE A 52 -8.48 1.63 -2.65
N LEU A 53 -9.69 2.20 -2.71
CA LEU A 53 -9.89 3.65 -2.75
C LEU A 53 -9.31 4.36 -1.51
N SER A 54 -9.47 3.74 -0.33
CA SER A 54 -8.93 4.28 0.92
C SER A 54 -7.40 4.26 0.91
N VAL A 55 -6.78 3.16 0.44
CA VAL A 55 -5.32 3.06 0.30
C VAL A 55 -4.81 4.03 -0.75
N GLN A 56 -5.44 4.12 -1.93
CA GLN A 56 -5.09 5.05 -3.02
C GLN A 56 -5.09 6.52 -2.57
N LYS A 57 -5.96 6.88 -1.62
CA LYS A 57 -6.05 8.21 -1.00
C LYS A 57 -5.11 8.41 0.19
N GLY A 58 -4.31 7.41 0.55
CA GLY A 58 -3.40 7.46 1.69
C GLY A 58 -4.12 7.53 3.03
N LYS A 59 -5.32 6.94 3.13
CA LYS A 59 -6.11 6.89 4.37
C LYS A 59 -5.94 5.59 5.15
N SER A 60 -5.60 4.50 4.47
CA SER A 60 -5.34 3.19 5.08
C SER A 60 -4.18 2.48 4.39
N LYS A 61 -3.87 1.26 4.85
CA LYS A 61 -2.95 0.31 4.23
C LYS A 61 -3.66 -0.99 3.93
N LEU A 62 -3.12 -1.77 3.01
CA LEU A 62 -3.49 -3.16 2.79
C LEU A 62 -2.87 -4.06 3.86
N GLU A 63 -3.57 -5.13 4.20
CA GLU A 63 -3.01 -6.21 4.99
C GLU A 63 -1.93 -6.95 4.21
N GLN A 64 -0.98 -7.57 4.92
CA GLN A 64 0.22 -8.17 4.32
C GLN A 64 -0.10 -9.15 3.18
N HIS A 65 -1.13 -9.98 3.33
CA HIS A 65 -1.51 -10.96 2.31
C HIS A 65 -1.98 -10.26 1.02
N THR A 66 -2.85 -9.25 1.13
CA THR A 66 -3.35 -8.47 0.00
C THR A 66 -2.25 -7.61 -0.63
N LEU A 67 -1.35 -7.07 0.20
CA LEU A 67 -0.17 -6.32 -0.25
C LEU A 67 0.75 -7.17 -1.12
N ASN A 68 1.02 -8.40 -0.72
CA ASN A 68 1.85 -9.32 -1.50
C ASN A 68 1.22 -9.60 -2.87
N ASN A 69 -0.09 -9.79 -2.94
CA ASN A 69 -0.81 -9.96 -4.21
C ASN A 69 -0.70 -8.71 -5.10
N LEU A 70 -0.84 -7.52 -4.51
CA LEU A 70 -0.69 -6.25 -5.22
C LEU A 70 0.72 -6.08 -5.80
N ILE A 71 1.76 -6.38 -5.01
CA ILE A 71 3.16 -6.30 -5.44
C ILE A 71 3.43 -7.30 -6.56
N HIS A 72 2.98 -8.55 -6.41
CA HIS A 72 3.14 -9.58 -7.43
C HIS A 72 2.50 -9.17 -8.75
N LEU A 73 1.26 -8.68 -8.70
CA LEU A 73 0.56 -8.16 -9.89
C LEU A 73 1.34 -7.02 -10.55
N PHE A 74 1.85 -6.06 -9.78
CA PHE A 74 2.65 -4.97 -10.30
C PHE A 74 3.92 -5.46 -11.04
N TYR A 75 4.62 -6.46 -10.48
CA TYR A 75 5.78 -7.05 -11.15
C TYR A 75 5.40 -7.77 -12.44
N GLN A 76 4.31 -8.53 -12.48
CA GLN A 76 3.83 -9.24 -13.67
C GLN A 76 3.44 -8.33 -14.82
N VAL A 77 3.06 -7.09 -14.51
CA VAL A 77 2.57 -6.12 -15.48
C VAL A 77 3.72 -5.27 -16.04
N ASN A 78 4.78 -5.07 -15.27
CA ASN A 78 5.92 -4.22 -15.65
C ASN A 78 7.17 -5.00 -16.10
N ASN A 79 7.11 -6.34 -16.14
CA ASN A 79 8.16 -7.23 -16.67
C ASN A 79 7.54 -8.29 -17.57
#